data_AF-A0A6C0IVB0-F1
#
_entry.id   AF-A0A6C0IVB0-F1
#
_cell.length_a   1.000
_cell.length_b   1.000
_cell.length_c   1.000
_cell.angle_alpha   90.00
_cell.angle_beta   90.00
_cell.angle_gamma   90.00
#
_symmetry.space_group_name_H-M   'P 1'
#
loop_
_entity.id
_entity.type
_entity.pdbx_description
1 polymer ?
#
loop_
_entity_poly.entity_id
_entity_poly.type
_entity_poly.pdbx_seq_one_letter_code
_entity_poly.pdbx_strand_id
1 'polypeptide(L)'
;MFSCTLCEKESCYLSKFCDKCRRVKHLLNLYGDDVYNTLETVLVRSKSQQNHKINTVYTKTLQKIQQKEQERLKEKLKLIETPKVEWKANNIEYFCKKNTSPYNLRNKTKISDK
;
A
#
# COMPACT_ATOMS: atom_id res chain seq x y z
N MET A 1 5.80 38.21 44.93
CA MET A 1 6.20 37.07 44.08
C MET A 1 6.30 37.61 42.66
N PHE A 2 7.51 37.70 42.12
CA PHE A 2 7.74 38.29 40.79
C PHE A 2 7.81 37.18 39.74
N SER A 3 7.35 37.43 38.51
CA SER A 3 7.57 36.51 37.40
C SER A 3 8.99 36.66 36.86
N CYS A 4 9.56 35.57 36.34
CA CYS A 4 10.83 35.59 35.62
C CYS A 4 10.74 36.58 34.44
N THR A 5 11.66 37.53 34.33
CA THR A 5 11.61 38.60 33.31
C THR A 5 11.81 38.08 31.88
N LEU A 6 12.37 36.88 31.70
CA LEU A 6 12.65 36.34 30.36
C LEU A 6 11.57 35.38 29.85
N CYS A 7 11.02 34.52 30.72
CA CYS A 7 10.03 33.53 30.31
C CYS A 7 8.61 33.83 30.78
N GLU A 8 8.42 34.72 31.76
CA GLU A 8 7.15 35.11 32.38
C GLU A 8 6.27 33.98 32.95
N LYS A 9 6.71 32.73 32.84
CA LYS A 9 5.97 31.52 33.25
C LYS A 9 6.25 31.10 34.68
N GLU A 10 7.50 31.21 35.11
CA GLU A 10 7.94 30.76 36.42
C GLU A 10 8.02 31.95 37.37
N SER A 11 7.54 31.76 38.61
CA SER A 11 7.65 32.77 39.66
C SER A 11 9.01 32.66 40.36
N CYS A 12 9.69 33.79 40.49
CA CYS A 12 10.98 33.92 41.15
C CYS A 12 10.81 34.83 42.37
N TYR A 13 11.31 34.38 43.52
CA TYR A 13 11.20 35.14 44.78
C TYR A 13 12.43 36.01 45.05
N LEU A 14 13.62 35.51 44.73
CA LEU A 14 14.91 36.14 45.04
C LEU A 14 15.66 36.64 43.81
N SER A 15 15.47 36.00 42.64
CA SER A 15 16.18 36.33 41.40
C SER A 15 15.24 36.92 40.35
N LYS A 16 15.79 37.71 39.42
CA LYS A 16 15.06 38.22 38.24
C LYS A 16 14.82 37.15 37.16
N PHE A 17 15.65 36.11 37.16
CA PHE A 17 15.59 35.01 36.19
C PHE A 17 15.44 33.67 36.90
N CYS A 18 14.63 32.77 36.35
CA CYS A 18 14.59 31.38 36.78
C CYS A 18 15.83 30.62 36.30
N ASP A 19 16.08 29.44 36.84
CA ASP A 19 17.29 28.65 36.54
C ASP A 19 17.41 28.30 35.05
N LYS A 20 16.29 28.03 34.38
CA LYS A 20 16.26 27.78 32.93
C LYS A 20 16.71 29.00 32.14
N CYS A 21 16.19 30.17 32.48
CA CYS A 21 16.55 31.43 31.81
C CYS A 21 17.99 31.85 32.11
N ARG A 22 18.47 31.57 33.33
CA ARG A 22 19.87 31.77 33.71
C ARG A 22 20.80 30.88 32.89
N ARG A 23 20.41 29.62 32.64
CA ARG A 23 21.17 28.71 31.77
C ARG A 23 21.23 29.21 30.33
N VAL A 24 20.12 29.68 29.76
CA VAL A 24 20.11 30.26 28.39
C VAL A 24 21.01 31.48 28.32
N LYS A 25 20.95 32.38 29.31
CA LYS A 25 21.86 33.53 29.41
C LYS A 25 23.34 33.09 29.46
N HIS A 26 23.66 32.03 30.19
CA HIS A 26 25.02 31.51 30.24
C HIS A 26 25.48 30.94 28.89
N LEU A 27 24.61 30.20 28.20
CA LEU A 27 24.90 29.69 26.85
C LEU A 27 25.13 30.82 25.85
N LEU A 28 24.32 31.88 25.90
CA LEU A 28 24.52 33.09 25.09
C LEU A 28 25.87 33.75 25.38
N ASN A 29 26.29 33.79 26.64
CA ASN A 29 27.61 34.34 26.99
C ASN A 29 28.78 33.46 26.50
N LEU A 30 28.60 32.14 26.41
CA LEU A 30 29.66 31.21 26.00
C LEU A 30 29.82 31.13 24.48
N TYR A 31 28.70 31.08 23.76
CA TYR A 31 28.69 30.80 22.33
C TYR A 31 28.23 31.99 21.49
N GLY A 32 27.84 33.11 22.12
CA GLY A 32 27.42 34.32 21.41
C GLY A 32 26.23 34.08 20.49
N ASP A 33 26.36 34.57 19.26
CA ASP A 33 25.29 34.56 18.26
C ASP A 33 25.00 33.18 17.67
N ASP A 34 25.92 32.22 17.82
CA ASP A 34 25.73 30.85 17.33
C ASP A 34 24.56 30.14 18.02
N VAL A 35 24.23 30.54 19.24
CA VAL A 35 23.05 30.04 19.95
C VAL A 35 21.79 30.40 19.18
N TYR A 36 21.67 31.63 18.66
CA TYR A 36 20.49 32.04 17.88
C TYR A 36 20.38 31.26 16.58
N ASN A 37 21.47 31.15 15.83
CA ASN A 37 21.52 30.38 14.58
C ASN A 37 21.10 28.91 14.80
N THR A 38 21.57 28.31 15.89
CA THR A 38 21.23 26.93 16.25
C THR A 38 19.76 26.81 16.65
N LEU A 39 19.24 27.74 17.44
CA LEU A 39 17.83 27.75 17.84
C LEU A 39 16.91 27.90 16.62
N GLU A 40 17.24 28.80 15.69
CA GLU A 40 16.45 28.99 14.47
C GLU A 40 16.49 27.77 13.56
N THR A 41 17.67 27.22 13.30
CA THR A 41 17.81 26.07 12.40
C THR A 41 17.15 24.79 12.96
N VAL A 42 17.24 24.57 14.27
CA VAL A 42 16.75 23.33 14.90
C VAL A 42 15.30 23.44 15.36
N LEU A 43 14.92 24.53 16.03
CA LEU A 43 13.59 24.67 16.63
C LEU A 43 12.58 25.28 15.67
N VAL A 44 13.02 26.12 14.72
CA VAL A 44 12.13 26.76 13.75
C VAL A 44 12.13 25.96 12.45
N ARG A 45 11.09 25.15 12.26
CA ARG A 45 10.88 24.50 10.96
C ARG A 45 10.48 25.54 9.91
N SER A 46 11.28 25.67 8.87
CA SER A 46 10.93 26.47 7.70
C SER A 46 9.70 25.90 6.96
N LYS A 47 8.95 26.76 6.26
CA LYS A 47 7.79 26.34 5.45
C LYS A 47 8.16 25.25 4.44
N SER A 48 9.35 25.32 3.85
CA SER A 48 9.85 24.30 2.92
C SER A 48 10.04 22.94 3.58
N GLN A 49 10.63 22.88 4.78
CA GLN A 49 10.79 21.63 5.54
C GLN A 49 9.42 21.04 5.94
N GLN A 50 8.45 21.89 6.30
CA GLN A 50 7.09 21.46 6.60
C GLN A 50 6.40 20.87 5.36
N ASN A 51 6.46 21.57 4.23
CA ASN A 51 5.90 21.11 2.96
C ASN A 51 6.56 19.83 2.46
N HIS A 52 7.88 19.70 2.60
CA HIS A 52 8.60 18.48 2.24
C HIS A 52 8.09 17.28 3.05
N LYS A 53 7.87 17.45 4.36
CA LYS A 53 7.32 16.39 5.21
C LYS A 53 5.91 16.00 4.77
N ILE A 54 5.05 16.97 4.48
CA ILE A 54 3.67 16.74 4.01
C ILE A 54 3.70 15.99 2.66
N ASN A 55 4.48 16.47 1.70
CA ASN A 55 4.60 15.88 0.37
C ASN A 55 5.15 14.45 0.44
N THR A 56 6.12 14.19 1.32
CA THR A 56 6.67 12.85 1.52
C THR A 56 5.60 11.88 2.04
N VAL A 57 4.76 12.32 2.98
CA VAL A 57 3.66 11.50 3.50
C VAL A 57 2.60 11.27 2.42
N TYR A 58 2.24 12.33 1.70
CA TYR A 58 1.27 12.28 0.61
C TYR A 58 1.70 11.32 -0.51
N THR A 59 2.92 11.48 -1.03
CA THR A 59 3.48 10.62 -2.09
C THR A 59 3.55 9.15 -1.68
N LYS A 60 4.02 8.84 -0.46
CA LYS A 60 4.01 7.47 0.07
C LYS A 60 2.59 6.89 0.17
N THR A 61 1.61 7.71 0.49
CA THR A 61 0.21 7.27 0.60
C THR A 61 -0.37 6.98 -0.77
N LEU A 62 -0.12 7.86 -1.75
CA LEU A 62 -0.51 7.63 -3.15
C LEU A 62 0.12 6.36 -3.72
N GLN A 63 1.42 6.13 -3.50
CA GLN A 63 2.11 4.93 -3.95
C GLN A 63 1.47 3.65 -3.39
N LYS A 64 1.11 3.66 -2.09
CA LYS A 64 0.42 2.52 -1.45
C LYS A 64 -0.98 2.28 -2.04
N ILE A 65 -1.71 3.34 -2.37
CA ILE A 65 -3.03 3.22 -3.01
C ILE A 65 -2.88 2.59 -4.40
N GLN A 66 -1.95 3.12 -5.20
CA GLN A 66 -1.67 2.60 -6.54
C GLN A 66 -1.25 1.14 -6.52
N GLN A 67 -0.36 0.74 -5.60
CA GLN A 67 0.05 -0.66 -5.45
C GLN A 67 -1.14 -1.58 -5.16
N LYS A 68 -2.03 -1.19 -4.23
CA LYS A 68 -3.24 -1.96 -3.93
C LYS A 68 -4.20 -2.06 -5.11
N GLU A 69 -4.34 -1.00 -5.90
CA GLU A 69 -5.17 -1.02 -7.11
C GLU A 69 -4.61 -1.97 -8.16
N GLN A 70 -3.29 -1.96 -8.37
CA GLN A 70 -2.61 -2.87 -9.29
C GLN A 70 -2.77 -4.33 -8.87
N GLU A 71 -2.69 -4.62 -7.57
CA GLU A 71 -2.95 -5.97 -7.02
C GLU A 71 -4.38 -6.43 -7.30
N ARG A 72 -5.38 -5.56 -7.04
CA ARG A 72 -6.79 -5.85 -7.33
C ARG A 72 -7.04 -6.11 -8.81
N LEU A 73 -6.39 -5.36 -9.71
CA LEU A 73 -6.51 -5.56 -11.15
C LEU A 73 -5.90 -6.90 -11.59
N LYS A 74 -4.71 -7.23 -11.07
CA LYS A 74 -4.07 -8.52 -11.32
C LYS A 74 -4.92 -9.70 -10.84
N GLU A 75 -5.55 -9.58 -9.68
CA GLU A 75 -6.46 -10.61 -9.15
C GLU A 75 -7.68 -10.80 -10.06
N LYS A 76 -8.29 -9.71 -10.54
CA LYS A 76 -9.39 -9.76 -11.52
C LYS A 76 -8.98 -10.41 -12.83
N LEU A 77 -7.78 -10.13 -13.34
CA LEU A 77 -7.26 -10.75 -14.57
C LEU A 77 -7.08 -12.26 -14.42
N LYS A 78 -6.55 -12.72 -13.28
CA LYS A 78 -6.40 -14.16 -12.99
C LYS A 78 -7.73 -14.90 -12.98
N LEU A 79 -8.82 -14.27 -12.51
CA LEU A 79 -10.17 -14.85 -12.54
C LEU A 79 -10.75 -14.94 -13.95
N ILE A 80 -10.31 -14.09 -14.89
CA ILE A 80 -10.73 -14.14 -16.29
C ILE A 80 -9.96 -15.23 -17.03
N GLU A 81 -8.68 -15.42 -16.70
CA GLU A 81 -7.78 -16.39 -17.34
C GLU A 81 -7.99 -17.84 -16.89
N THR A 82 -8.75 -18.12 -15.83
CA THR A 82 -9.15 -19.50 -15.53
C THR A 82 -9.97 -20.03 -16.71
N PRO A 83 -9.49 -21.07 -17.41
CA PRO A 83 -10.21 -21.58 -18.56
C PRO A 83 -11.58 -22.10 -18.11
N LYS A 84 -12.63 -21.73 -18.86
CA LYS A 84 -13.92 -22.43 -18.84
C LYS A 84 -13.69 -23.87 -19.36
N VAL A 85 -13.20 -24.77 -18.52
CA VAL A 85 -13.16 -26.22 -18.77
C VAL A 85 -14.37 -26.81 -18.03
N GLU A 86 -15.29 -27.60 -18.56
CA GLU A 86 -15.62 -28.16 -19.88
C GLU A 86 -17.06 -28.68 -19.73
N TRP A 87 -18.01 -28.31 -20.61
CA TRP A 87 -19.36 -28.89 -20.59
C TRP A 87 -19.80 -29.37 -21.97
N LYS A 88 -18.96 -30.12 -22.70
CA LYS A 88 -19.35 -30.89 -23.91
C LYS A 88 -18.32 -32.03 -24.04
N ALA A 89 -18.61 -33.32 -24.16
CA ALA A 89 -19.81 -34.01 -24.61
C ALA A 89 -19.80 -35.49 -24.18
N ASN A 90 -20.04 -35.79 -22.90
CA ASN A 90 -20.26 -37.19 -22.48
C ASN A 90 -21.75 -37.47 -22.34
N ASN A 91 -22.47 -37.58 -23.48
CA ASN A 91 -23.81 -38.20 -23.47
C ASN A 91 -24.31 -38.74 -24.83
N ILE A 92 -23.48 -38.79 -25.88
CA ILE A 92 -23.89 -39.38 -27.17
C ILE A 92 -23.47 -40.86 -27.30
N GLU A 93 -22.53 -41.35 -26.49
CA GLU A 93 -22.06 -42.74 -26.58
C GLU A 93 -23.03 -43.81 -26.05
N TYR A 94 -24.13 -43.43 -25.41
CA TYR A 94 -25.12 -44.41 -24.93
C TYR A 94 -26.30 -44.65 -25.89
N PHE A 95 -26.38 -43.96 -27.03
CA PHE A 95 -27.49 -44.13 -27.96
C PHE A 95 -27.24 -45.17 -29.06
N CYS A 96 -25.98 -45.53 -29.36
CA CYS A 96 -25.67 -46.43 -30.47
C CYS A 96 -25.63 -47.93 -30.10
N LYS A 97 -25.76 -48.31 -28.82
CA LYS A 97 -25.67 -49.72 -28.38
C LYS A 97 -27.01 -50.44 -28.19
N LYS A 98 -28.16 -49.84 -28.56
CA LYS A 98 -29.48 -50.48 -28.36
C LYS A 98 -30.27 -50.82 -29.63
N ASN A 99 -29.70 -50.67 -30.83
CA ASN A 99 -30.41 -50.97 -32.09
C ASN A 99 -29.69 -51.97 -33.00
N THR A 100 -28.94 -52.93 -32.47
CA THR A 100 -28.61 -54.16 -33.21
C THR A 100 -29.51 -55.29 -32.73
N SER A 101 -30.73 -55.30 -33.25
CA SER A 101 -31.62 -56.47 -33.26
C SER A 101 -30.97 -57.59 -34.09
N PRO A 102 -30.88 -58.85 -33.61
CA PRO A 102 -30.08 -59.91 -34.24
C PRO A 102 -30.77 -60.63 -35.40
N TYR A 103 -31.70 -60.02 -36.13
CA TYR A 103 -32.45 -60.70 -37.18
C TYR A 103 -32.33 -60.00 -38.54
N ASN A 104 -31.97 -60.81 -39.54
CA ASN A 104 -31.91 -60.57 -40.99
C ASN A 104 -30.60 -59.97 -41.52
N LEU A 105 -29.81 -60.80 -42.21
CA LEU A 105 -29.90 -60.91 -43.67
C LEU A 105 -29.18 -62.17 -44.16
N ARG A 106 -30.02 -63.09 -44.68
CA ARG A 106 -29.66 -64.26 -45.47
C ARG A 106 -29.32 -63.79 -46.90
N ASN A 107 -28.31 -64.45 -47.49
CA ASN A 107 -28.05 -64.61 -48.93
C ASN A 107 -27.47 -63.42 -49.72
N LYS A 108 -26.23 -63.60 -50.21
CA LYS A 108 -25.87 -63.65 -51.65
C LYS A 108 -24.35 -63.78 -51.84
N THR A 109 -23.86 -65.00 -52.04
CA THR A 109 -22.60 -65.27 -52.78
C THR A 109 -22.72 -66.61 -53.50
N LYS A 110 -23.31 -66.59 -54.70
CA LYS A 110 -23.04 -67.54 -55.80
C LYS A 110 -23.28 -66.80 -57.12
N ILE A 111 -22.52 -67.20 -58.15
CA ILE A 111 -22.26 -66.57 -59.47
C ILE A 111 -20.90 -65.85 -59.42
N SER A 112 -19.84 -66.21 -60.15
CA SER A 112 -19.55 -67.31 -61.09
C SER A 112 -18.09 -67.11 -61.53
N ASP A 113 -17.22 -68.09 -61.39
CA ASP A 113 -15.91 -68.08 -62.08
C ASP A 113 -15.91 -69.16 -63.15
N LYS A 114 -15.50 -68.73 -64.35
CA LYS A 114 -15.22 -69.52 -65.56
C LYS A 114 -13.94 -70.33 -65.40
#